data_AF-A0A1H5SQD5-F1
#
_entry.id   AF-A0A1H5SQD5-F1
#
_cell.length_a   1.000
_cell.length_b   1.000
_cell.length_c   1.000
_cell.angle_alpha   90.00
_cell.angle_beta   90.00
_cell.angle_gamma   90.00
#
_symmetry.space_group_name_H-M   'P 1'
#
loop_
_entity.id
_entity.type
_entity.pdbx_description
1 polymer ?
#
loop_
_entity_poly.entity_id
_entity_poly.type
_entity_poly.pdbx_seq_one_letter_code
_entity_poly.pdbx_strand_id
1 'polypeptide(L)'
;MASKINLAIEAFKHKGFVKKLPTMWRMLKSIKNGFYKPEIKNLLIPGAILLYIISPLDFIPDFIPVLGQMDDLAMLALAIPLLIKETERFLAWETEKMSNKVIDAEIVS
;
A
#
# COMPACT_ATOMS: atom_id res chain seq x y z
N MET A 1 -27.81 4.59 3.24
CA MET A 1 -26.86 3.51 3.57
C MET A 1 -25.77 3.30 2.50
N ALA A 2 -26.07 3.47 1.20
CA ALA A 2 -25.10 3.32 0.08
C ALA A 2 -23.94 4.35 0.00
N SER A 3 -23.94 5.42 0.81
CA SER A 3 -22.96 6.52 0.72
C SER A 3 -21.54 6.13 1.17
N LYS A 4 -21.41 5.25 2.17
CA LYS A 4 -20.12 4.89 2.79
C LYS A 4 -19.20 4.07 1.87
N ILE A 5 -19.79 3.12 1.15
CA ILE A 5 -19.07 2.31 0.16
C ILE A 5 -18.62 3.18 -1.01
N ASN A 6 -19.48 4.09 -1.47
CA ASN A 6 -19.10 5.05 -2.51
C ASN A 6 -17.97 5.97 -2.05
N LEU A 7 -17.95 6.42 -0.80
CA LEU A 7 -16.84 7.22 -0.24
C LEU A 7 -15.52 6.43 -0.19
N ALA A 8 -15.54 5.17 0.23
CA ALA A 8 -14.36 4.30 0.17
C ALA A 8 -13.90 4.11 -1.27
N ILE A 9 -14.82 3.80 -2.19
CA ILE A 9 -14.54 3.65 -3.62
C ILE A 9 -14.00 4.95 -4.21
N GLU A 10 -14.51 6.12 -3.81
CA GLU A 10 -14.04 7.44 -4.24
C GLU A 10 -12.59 7.69 -3.76
N ALA A 11 -12.29 7.33 -2.50
CA ALA A 11 -10.95 7.40 -1.94
C ALA A 11 -9.96 6.49 -2.70
N PHE A 12 -10.38 5.27 -3.07
CA PHE A 12 -9.60 4.36 -3.90
C PHE A 12 -9.47 4.82 -5.36
N LYS A 13 -10.53 5.42 -5.92
CA LYS A 13 -10.55 5.96 -7.29
C LYS A 13 -9.81 7.28 -7.43
N HIS A 14 -9.36 7.88 -6.32
CA HIS A 14 -8.51 9.06 -6.37
C HIS A 14 -7.34 8.80 -7.33
N LYS A 15 -7.24 9.60 -8.40
CA LYS A 15 -6.30 9.37 -9.52
C LYS A 15 -4.85 9.18 -9.06
N GLY A 16 -4.49 9.74 -7.90
CA GLY A 16 -3.18 9.55 -7.29
C GLY A 16 -2.89 8.12 -6.80
N PHE A 17 -3.89 7.41 -6.26
CA PHE A 17 -3.72 6.04 -5.75
C PHE A 17 -3.58 5.04 -6.91
N VAL A 18 -4.52 5.08 -7.87
CA VAL A 18 -4.52 4.16 -9.03
C VAL A 18 -3.23 4.28 -9.85
N LYS A 19 -2.71 5.49 -10.04
CA LYS A 19 -1.43 5.72 -10.74
C LYS A 19 -0.21 5.12 -10.03
N LYS A 20 -0.30 4.92 -8.71
CA LYS A 20 0.78 4.36 -7.89
C LYS A 20 0.73 2.83 -7.78
N LEU A 21 -0.38 2.19 -8.16
CA LEU A 21 -0.52 0.73 -8.16
C LEU A 21 0.63 -0.02 -8.87
N PRO A 22 1.10 0.41 -10.07
CA PRO A 22 2.24 -0.24 -10.72
C PRO A 22 3.53 -0.14 -9.90
N THR A 23 3.75 1.00 -9.23
CA THR A 23 4.90 1.24 -8.35
C THR A 23 4.80 0.39 -7.08
N MET A 24 3.61 0.27 -6.49
CA MET A 24 3.35 -0.59 -5.34
C MET A 24 3.63 -2.06 -5.67
N TRP A 25 3.26 -2.51 -6.87
CA TRP A 25 3.58 -3.86 -7.34
C TRP A 25 5.09 -4.11 -7.46
N ARG A 26 5.85 -3.13 -7.98
CA ARG A 26 7.32 -3.18 -8.03
C ARG A 26 7.96 -3.16 -6.66
N MET A 27 7.41 -2.37 -5.73
CA MET A 27 7.82 -2.32 -4.34
C MET A 27 7.67 -3.70 -3.69
N LEU A 28 6.51 -4.34 -3.81
CA LEU A 28 6.27 -5.68 -3.28
C LEU A 28 7.22 -6.73 -3.85
N LYS A 29 7.48 -6.70 -5.16
CA LYS A 29 8.49 -7.57 -5.79
C LYS A 29 9.89 -7.31 -5.24
N SER A 30 10.26 -6.05 -5.03
CA SER A 30 11.57 -5.66 -4.50
C SER A 30 11.74 -6.07 -3.03
N ILE A 31 10.66 -6.02 -2.23
CA ILE A 31 10.62 -6.53 -0.85
C ILE A 31 10.82 -8.05 -0.85
N LYS A 32 10.06 -8.78 -1.67
CA LYS A 32 10.16 -10.24 -1.78
C LYS A 32 11.58 -10.69 -2.16
N ASN A 33 12.23 -9.95 -3.03
CA ASN A 33 13.60 -10.23 -3.47
C ASN A 33 14.68 -9.69 -2.50
N GLY A 34 14.28 -9.03 -1.41
CA GLY A 34 15.20 -8.50 -0.39
C GLY A 34 15.98 -7.24 -0.81
N PHE A 35 15.69 -6.66 -1.97
CA PHE A 35 16.38 -5.46 -2.47
C PHE A 35 15.93 -4.19 -1.76
N TYR A 36 14.66 -4.13 -1.35
CA TYR A 36 14.08 -3.01 -0.63
C TYR A 36 13.63 -3.47 0.76
N LYS A 37 14.13 -2.82 1.80
CA LYS A 37 13.76 -3.08 3.20
C LYS A 37 13.04 -1.85 3.76
N PRO A 38 11.71 -1.82 3.69
CA PRO A 38 10.95 -0.72 4.27
C PRO A 38 11.05 -0.77 5.79
N GLU A 39 10.79 0.38 6.42
CA GLU A 39 10.54 0.39 7.85
C GLU A 39 9.31 -0.46 8.16
N ILE A 40 9.46 -1.40 9.09
CA ILE A 40 8.45 -2.37 9.49
C ILE A 40 7.11 -1.69 9.78
N LYS A 41 7.10 -0.54 10.46
CA LYS A 41 5.89 0.22 10.81
C LYS A 41 5.15 0.77 9.59
N ASN A 42 5.88 1.23 8.58
CA ASN A 42 5.31 1.90 7.41
C ASN A 42 4.74 0.92 6.38
N LEU A 43 5.17 -0.35 6.42
CA LEU A 43 4.63 -1.40 5.57
C LEU A 43 3.63 -2.30 6.31
N LEU A 44 3.93 -2.73 7.54
CA LEU A 44 3.07 -3.68 8.26
C LEU A 44 1.70 -3.09 8.60
N ILE A 45 1.62 -1.83 9.01
CA ILE A 45 0.34 -1.21 9.39
C ILE A 45 -0.61 -1.13 8.19
N PRO A 46 -0.26 -0.48 7.07
CA PRO A 46 -1.14 -0.46 5.91
C PRO A 46 -1.27 -1.83 5.24
N GLY A 47 -0.23 -2.67 5.27
CA GLY A 47 -0.28 -4.04 4.75
C GLY A 47 -1.24 -4.94 5.52
N ALA A 48 -1.27 -4.86 6.85
CA ALA A 48 -2.20 -5.58 7.70
C ALA A 48 -3.63 -5.10 7.52
N ILE A 49 -3.85 -3.78 7.38
CA ILE A 49 -5.17 -3.22 7.08
C ILE A 49 -5.65 -3.69 5.69
N LEU A 50 -4.80 -3.67 4.67
CA LEU A 50 -5.16 -4.18 3.35
C LEU A 50 -5.39 -5.70 3.35
N LEU A 51 -4.61 -6.47 4.10
CA LEU A 51 -4.84 -7.91 4.29
C LEU A 51 -6.19 -8.17 4.98
N TYR A 52 -6.53 -7.38 5.99
CA TYR A 52 -7.83 -7.44 6.66
C TYR A 52 -9.00 -7.18 5.69
N ILE A 53 -8.83 -6.26 4.73
CA ILE A 53 -9.85 -5.91 3.74
C ILE A 53 -9.92 -6.92 2.57
N ILE A 54 -8.77 -7.42 2.11
CA ILE A 54 -8.65 -8.29 0.94
C ILE A 54 -8.91 -9.75 1.30
N SER A 55 -8.60 -10.19 2.53
CA SER A 55 -8.85 -11.55 2.98
C SER A 55 -10.35 -11.76 3.24
N PRO A 56 -11.09 -12.52 2.40
CA PRO A 56 -12.52 -12.75 2.60
C PRO A 56 -12.82 -13.85 3.66
N LEU A 57 -11.79 -14.28 4.39
CA LEU A 57 -11.74 -15.41 5.34
C LEU A 57 -10.68 -15.04 6.40
N ASP A 58 -10.97 -14.99 7.70
CA ASP A 58 -10.87 -16.20 8.52
C ASP A 58 -11.88 -16.15 9.68
N PHE A 59 -12.94 -16.96 9.53
CA PHE A 59 -13.51 -17.83 10.56
C PHE A 59 -13.91 -17.27 11.94
N ILE A 60 -14.60 -16.13 12.02
CA ILE A 60 -15.53 -15.93 13.15
C ILE A 60 -16.93 -16.31 12.68
N PRO A 61 -17.42 -17.53 12.98
CA PRO A 61 -18.86 -17.74 13.03
C PRO A 61 -19.44 -16.93 14.22
N ASP A 62 -20.33 -16.02 13.84
CA ASP A 62 -21.47 -15.47 14.58
C ASP A 62 -21.37 -14.18 15.45
N PHE A 63 -22.41 -13.33 15.27
CA PHE A 63 -23.15 -12.54 16.29
C PHE A 63 -23.02 -11.01 16.52
N ILE A 64 -22.35 -10.16 15.71
CA ILE A 64 -22.49 -8.68 15.88
C ILE A 64 -22.73 -7.92 14.56
N PRO A 65 -23.99 -7.75 14.13
CA PRO A 65 -24.31 -7.21 12.80
C PRO A 65 -24.17 -5.67 12.63
N VAL A 66 -23.92 -4.89 13.70
CA VAL A 66 -24.18 -3.43 13.67
C VAL A 66 -23.00 -2.52 14.08
N LEU A 67 -21.98 -3.02 14.78
CA LEU A 67 -20.91 -2.15 15.33
C LEU A 67 -19.61 -2.06 14.49
N GLY A 68 -19.37 -2.97 13.54
CA GLY A 68 -18.08 -3.06 12.82
C GLY A 68 -17.89 -2.07 11.65
N GLN A 69 -18.95 -1.65 10.97
CA GLN A 69 -18.84 -1.01 9.65
C GLN A 69 -18.28 0.43 9.62
N MET A 70 -18.18 1.09 10.78
CA MET A 70 -17.61 2.44 10.87
C MET A 70 -16.10 2.42 11.11
N ASP A 71 -15.59 1.37 11.77
CA ASP A 71 -14.17 1.23 12.09
C ASP A 71 -13.37 0.94 10.81
N ASP A 72 -13.90 0.11 9.91
CA ASP A 72 -13.25 -0.26 8.65
C ASP A 72 -12.92 0.94 7.75
N LEU A 73 -13.80 1.94 7.69
CA LEU A 73 -13.59 3.15 6.89
C LEU A 73 -12.54 4.07 7.49
N ALA A 74 -12.47 4.14 8.83
CA ALA A 74 -11.45 4.89 9.52
C ALA A 74 -10.08 4.22 9.32
N MET A 75 -10.01 2.89 9.43
CA MET A 75 -8.80 2.13 9.12
C MET A 75 -8.34 2.33 7.68
N LEU A 76 -9.26 2.31 6.70
CA LEU A 76 -8.99 2.61 5.30
C LEU A 76 -8.41 4.02 5.09
N ALA A 77 -9.06 5.02 5.70
CA ALA A 77 -8.64 6.41 5.61
C ALA A 77 -7.23 6.64 6.19
N LEU A 78 -6.81 5.82 7.16
CA LEU A 78 -5.46 5.84 7.72
C LEU A 78 -4.46 5.02 6.89
N ALA A 79 -4.86 3.88 6.33
CA ALA A 79 -3.97 2.99 5.58
C ALA A 79 -3.54 3.56 4.24
N ILE A 80 -4.46 4.17 3.47
CA ILE A 80 -4.18 4.73 2.15
C ILE A 80 -3.02 5.75 2.16
N PRO A 81 -3.02 6.80 3.00
CA PRO A 81 -1.94 7.79 3.01
C PRO A 81 -0.61 7.19 3.47
N LEU A 82 -0.61 6.25 4.43
CA LEU A 82 0.60 5.56 4.88
C LEU A 82 1.23 4.75 3.73
N LEU A 83 0.40 4.05 2.96
CA LEU A 83 0.85 3.24 1.84
C LEU A 83 1.35 4.10 0.67
N ILE A 84 0.68 5.22 0.40
CA ILE A 84 1.15 6.20 -0.60
C ILE A 84 2.52 6.75 -0.21
N LYS A 85 2.70 7.14 1.05
CA LYS A 85 3.98 7.65 1.58
C LYS A 85 5.09 6.61 1.44
N GLU A 86 4.79 5.35 1.72
CA GLU A 86 5.77 4.26 1.55
C GLU A 86 6.11 4.01 0.09
N THR A 87 5.12 4.09 -0.80
CA THR A 87 5.33 3.98 -2.25
C THR A 87 6.22 5.10 -2.79
N GLU A 88 6.09 6.32 -2.26
CA GLU A 88 6.95 7.45 -2.63
C GLU A 88 8.39 7.26 -2.15
N ARG A 89 8.59 6.75 -0.94
CA ARG A 89 9.92 6.37 -0.44
C ARG A 89 10.56 5.29 -1.31
N PHE A 90 9.80 4.26 -1.68
CA PHE A 90 10.27 3.24 -2.60
C PHE A 90 10.67 3.83 -3.96
N LEU A 91 9.86 4.73 -4.53
CA LEU A 91 10.17 5.37 -5.80
C LEU A 91 11.44 6.22 -5.73
N ALA A 92 11.65 6.94 -4.63
CA ALA A 92 12.88 7.72 -4.42
C ALA A 92 14.12 6.81 -4.36
N TRP A 93 14.05 5.74 -3.56
CA TRP A 93 15.11 4.73 -3.49
C TRP A 93 15.38 4.06 -4.85
N GLU A 94 14.33 3.75 -5.59
CA GLU A 94 14.43 3.08 -6.89
C GLU A 94 15.11 3.99 -7.92
N THR A 95 14.79 5.28 -7.90
CA THR A 95 15.41 6.29 -8.77
C THR A 95 16.89 6.48 -8.45
N GLU A 96 17.25 6.55 -7.15
CA GLU A 96 18.65 6.63 -6.71
C GLU A 96 19.45 5.40 -7.16
N LYS A 97 18.88 4.20 -6.99
CA LYS A 97 19.51 2.95 -7.42
C LYS A 97 19.71 2.89 -8.94
N MET A 98 18.74 3.37 -9.72
CA MET A 98 18.87 3.47 -11.18
C MET A 98 19.94 4.49 -11.59
N SER A 99 20.02 5.63 -10.90
CA SER A 99 21.04 6.65 -11.15
C SER A 99 22.45 6.11 -10.91
N ASN A 100 22.69 5.45 -9.77
CA ASN A 100 24.00 4.88 -9.45
C ASN A 100 24.44 3.84 -10.49
N LYS A 101 23.50 3.01 -10.96
CA LYS A 101 23.78 2.00 -12.00
C LYS A 101 24.21 2.61 -13.34
N VAL A 102 23.68 3.78 -13.70
CA VAL A 102 24.05 4.48 -14.96
C VAL A 102 25.45 5.05 -14.86
N ILE A 103 25.79 5.66 -13.72
CA ILE A 103 27.12 6.22 -13.47
C ILE A 103 28.18 5.11 -13.50
N ASP A 104 27.91 3.97 -12.85
CA ASP A 104 28.80 2.81 -12.87
C ASP A 104 29.00 2.24 -14.29
N ALA A 105 28.01 2.35 -15.17
CA ALA A 105 28.12 1.88 -16.55
C ALA A 105 28.92 2.84 -17.45
N GLU A 106 28.82 4.16 -17.21
CA GLU A 106 29.54 5.20 -17.96
C GLU A 106 31.03 5.27 -17.58
N ILE A 107 31.40 4.96 -16.34
CA ILE A 107 32.80 4.94 -15.89
C ILE A 107 33.58 3.74 -16.48
N VAL A 108 32.88 2.68 -16.90
CA VAL A 108 33.48 1.41 -17.35
C VAL A 108 33.47 1.26 -18.88
N SER A 109 32.88 2.21 -19.61
CA SER A 109 32.84 2.27 -21.09
C SER A 109 33.84 3.28 -21.65
#